data_AF-A0A482JQ39-F1
#
_entry.id   AF-A0A482JQ39-F1
#
_cell.length_a   1.000
_cell.length_b   1.000
_cell.length_c   1.000
_cell.angle_alpha   90.00
_cell.angle_beta   90.00
_cell.angle_gamma   90.00
#
_symmetry.space_group_name_H-M   'P 1'
#
loop_
_entity.id
_entity.type
_entity.pdbx_description
1 polymer ?
#
loop_
_entity_poly.entity_id
_entity_poly.type
_entity_poly.pdbx_seq_one_letter_code
_entity_poly.pdbx_strand_id
1 'polypeptide(L)'
;MRNGSTEQFSGLPYIYALLNCLISSWYGSPFVSTDNLLVMTVNSVGVVFQLVYITLFIVYAERMQKMKMLGLLATVLCLMGSIVFLSVRCFNSNVRRMFVGFLSCASLISMFASPLFIMVKFNQSSLVIFT
;
A
#
# COMPACT_ATOMS: atom_id res chain seq x y z
N MET A 1 -6.09 -20.73 22.99
CA MET A 1 -5.05 -19.68 22.83
C MET A 1 -4.17 -20.06 21.66
N ARG A 2 -4.57 -19.70 20.44
CA ARG A 2 -3.81 -19.99 19.22
C ARG A 2 -3.93 -18.75 18.36
N ASN A 3 -2.84 -17.99 18.20
CA ASN A 3 -2.60 -17.09 17.07
C ASN A 3 -1.29 -16.33 17.29
N GLY A 4 -0.19 -16.86 16.75
CA GLY A 4 1.04 -16.11 16.48
C GLY A 4 1.01 -15.37 15.13
N SER A 5 -0.11 -15.42 14.40
CA SER A 5 -0.25 -14.83 13.05
C SER A 5 -1.01 -13.50 13.02
N THR A 6 -1.70 -13.10 14.09
CA THR A 6 -2.44 -11.83 14.14
C THR A 6 -1.53 -10.60 14.22
N GLU A 7 -0.30 -10.79 14.68
CA GLU A 7 0.67 -9.69 14.82
C GLU A 7 1.29 -9.30 13.46
N GLN A 8 1.53 -10.27 12.58
CA GLN A 8 1.99 -9.99 11.21
C GLN A 8 0.88 -9.31 10.38
N PHE A 9 -0.38 -9.68 10.61
CA PHE A 9 -1.53 -9.08 9.94
C PHE A 9 -1.86 -7.66 10.41
N SER A 10 -1.52 -7.26 11.64
CA SER A 10 -1.80 -5.89 12.09
C SER A 10 -0.97 -4.86 11.32
N GLY A 11 0.25 -5.20 10.92
CA GLY A 11 1.17 -4.24 10.36
C GLY A 11 1.23 -4.15 8.83
N LEU A 12 1.18 -5.31 8.18
CA LEU A 12 1.27 -5.42 6.73
C LEU A 12 0.25 -4.56 5.96
N PRO A 13 -1.06 -4.51 6.29
CA PRO A 13 -2.03 -3.75 5.51
C PRO A 13 -1.72 -2.25 5.50
N TYR A 14 -1.16 -1.69 6.58
CA TYR A 14 -0.75 -0.29 6.60
C TYR A 14 0.42 -0.03 5.64
N ILE A 15 1.38 -0.93 5.57
CA ILE A 15 2.53 -0.82 4.67
C ILE A 15 2.11 -1.01 3.20
N TYR A 16 1.21 -1.96 2.91
CA TYR A 16 0.65 -2.12 1.57
C TYR A 16 -0.15 -0.90 1.13
N ALA A 17 -0.96 -0.32 2.03
CA ALA A 17 -1.68 0.91 1.74
C ALA A 17 -0.74 2.10 1.53
N LEU A 18 0.34 2.20 2.32
CA LEU A 18 1.38 3.22 2.12
C LEU A 18 2.02 3.08 0.74
N LEU A 19 2.40 1.87 0.34
CA LEU A 19 2.96 1.59 -0.98
C LEU A 19 1.98 1.98 -2.10
N ASN A 20 0.70 1.61 -1.98
CA ASN A 20 -0.33 1.98 -2.94
C ASN A 20 -0.47 3.50 -3.06
N CYS A 21 -0.60 4.21 -1.93
CA CYS A 21 -0.72 5.67 -1.93
C CYS A 21 0.53 6.34 -2.50
N LEU A 22 1.73 5.82 -2.23
CA LEU A 22 2.96 6.34 -2.83
C LEU A 22 2.97 6.15 -4.36
N ILE A 23 2.57 4.97 -4.87
CA ILE A 23 2.50 4.68 -6.31
C ILE A 23 1.48 5.60 -6.99
N SER A 24 0.28 5.73 -6.42
CA SER A 24 -0.75 6.61 -6.95
C SER A 24 -0.39 8.10 -6.84
N SER A 25 0.33 8.50 -5.79
CA SER A 25 0.86 9.88 -5.67
C SER A 25 1.94 10.16 -6.71
N TRP A 26 2.79 9.18 -7.03
CA TRP A 26 3.78 9.32 -8.11
C TRP A 26 3.12 9.38 -9.48
N TYR A 27 2.06 8.59 -9.70
CA TYR A 27 1.26 8.64 -10.92
C TYR A 27 0.63 10.02 -11.16
N GLY A 28 0.08 10.64 -10.11
CA GLY A 28 -0.53 11.97 -10.17
C GLY A 28 0.46 13.13 -10.22
N SER A 29 1.77 12.85 -10.09
CA SER A 29 2.81 13.86 -10.11
C SER A 29 2.91 14.54 -11.48
N PRO A 30 3.13 15.86 -11.57
CA PRO A 30 3.22 16.60 -12.84
C PRO A 30 4.33 16.09 -13.76
N PHE A 31 5.32 15.37 -13.22
CA PHE A 31 6.36 14.71 -14.01
C PHE A 31 5.84 13.49 -14.81
N VAL A 32 4.76 12.86 -14.36
CA VAL A 32 4.17 11.68 -15.00
C VAL A 32 2.87 12.04 -15.72
N SER A 33 2.05 12.89 -15.12
CA SER A 33 0.71 13.20 -15.60
C SER A 33 0.22 14.57 -15.09
N THR A 34 0.08 15.54 -15.99
CA THR A 34 -0.30 16.92 -15.63
C THR A 34 -1.78 17.05 -15.19
N ASP A 35 -2.65 16.17 -15.67
CA ASP A 35 -4.11 16.29 -15.45
C ASP A 35 -4.62 15.68 -14.13
N ASN A 36 -3.78 14.91 -13.42
CA ASN A 36 -4.20 14.04 -12.31
C ASN A 36 -3.77 14.56 -10.93
N LEU A 37 -3.69 15.88 -10.76
CA LEU A 37 -3.24 16.52 -9.51
C LEU A 37 -4.14 16.20 -8.30
N LEU A 38 -5.46 16.02 -8.48
CA LEU A 38 -6.34 15.61 -7.38
C LEU A 38 -5.99 14.22 -6.82
N VAL A 39 -5.56 13.30 -7.70
CA VAL A 39 -5.14 11.96 -7.27
C VAL A 39 -3.89 12.06 -6.42
N MET A 40 -2.96 12.95 -6.78
CA MET A 40 -1.75 13.24 -6.01
C MET A 40 -2.08 13.81 -4.63
N THR A 41 -2.96 14.81 -4.53
CA THR A 41 -3.28 15.46 -3.24
C THR A 41 -3.99 14.50 -2.29
N VAL A 42 -4.98 13.73 -2.76
CA VAL A 42 -5.70 12.76 -1.92
C VAL A 42 -4.76 11.63 -1.48
N ASN A 43 -3.93 11.10 -2.39
CA ASN A 43 -3.01 10.02 -2.02
C ASN A 43 -1.87 10.51 -1.12
N SER A 44 -1.35 11.72 -1.31
CA SER A 44 -0.33 12.28 -0.42
C SER A 44 -0.85 12.53 1.00
N VAL A 45 -2.10 12.97 1.15
CA VAL A 45 -2.78 13.00 2.45
C VAL A 45 -2.89 11.59 3.04
N GLY A 46 -3.26 10.59 2.23
CA GLY A 46 -3.26 9.18 2.62
C GLY A 46 -1.89 8.69 3.10
N VAL A 47 -0.79 9.07 2.43
CA VAL A 47 0.58 8.76 2.85
C VAL A 47 0.86 9.33 4.25
N VAL A 48 0.45 10.57 4.53
CA VAL A 48 0.63 11.19 5.85
C VAL A 48 -0.12 10.39 6.92
N PHE A 49 -1.38 10.04 6.67
CA PHE A 49 -2.15 9.22 7.61
C PHE A 49 -1.49 7.86 7.86
N GLN A 50 -1.11 7.14 6.79
CA GLN A 50 -0.45 5.84 6.92
C GLN A 50 0.88 5.94 7.68
N LEU A 51 1.68 6.98 7.45
CA LEU A 51 2.93 7.22 8.19
C LEU A 51 2.66 7.48 9.67
N VAL A 52 1.62 8.24 10.02
CA VAL A 52 1.23 8.46 11.42
C VAL A 52 0.83 7.13 12.07
N TYR A 53 0.00 6.31 11.41
CA TYR A 53 -0.38 4.99 11.92
C TYR A 53 0.80 4.05 12.10
N ILE A 54 1.71 3.99 11.11
CA ILE A 54 2.93 3.16 11.19
C ILE A 54 3.84 3.66 12.31
N THR A 55 3.96 4.97 12.49
CA THR A 55 4.77 5.57 13.57
C THR A 55 4.21 5.21 14.93
N LEU A 56 2.90 5.35 15.12
CA LEU A 56 2.21 4.93 16.34
C LEU A 56 2.42 3.43 16.57
N PHE A 57 2.25 2.59 15.55
CA PHE A 57 2.49 1.15 15.65
C PHE A 57 3.93 0.85 16.10
N ILE A 58 4.93 1.51 15.50
CA ILE A 58 6.35 1.34 15.85
C ILE A 58 6.67 1.79 17.28
N VAL A 59 5.97 2.82 17.80
CA VAL A 59 6.14 3.32 19.17
C VAL A 59 5.55 2.35 20.19
N TYR A 60 4.36 1.80 19.92
CA TYR A 60 3.66 0.90 20.84
C TYR A 60 4.03 -0.59 20.67
N ALA A 61 4.66 -0.98 19.57
CA ALA A 61 5.04 -2.37 19.30
C ALA A 61 6.31 -2.82 20.03
N GLU A 62 6.38 -4.12 20.34
CA GLU A 62 7.55 -4.74 20.93
C GLU A 62 8.78 -4.70 19.99
N ARG A 63 9.99 -4.75 20.57
CA ARG A 63 11.26 -4.57 19.85
C ARG A 63 11.39 -5.47 18.61
N MET A 64 10.93 -6.72 18.68
CA MET A 64 11.03 -7.66 17.56
C MET A 64 10.12 -7.27 16.37
N GLN A 65 8.89 -6.83 16.66
CA GLN A 65 7.95 -6.38 15.64
C GLN A 65 8.35 -5.03 15.06
N LYS A 66 8.87 -4.13 15.91
CA LYS A 66 9.41 -2.83 15.51
C LYS A 66 10.47 -2.96 14.42
N MET A 67 11.43 -3.87 14.59
CA MET A 67 12.50 -4.09 13.60
C MET A 67 11.96 -4.67 12.28
N LYS A 68 10.98 -5.59 12.34
CA LYS A 68 10.31 -6.10 11.14
C LYS A 68 9.57 -4.98 10.39
N MET A 69 8.81 -4.16 11.11
CA MET A 69 8.08 -3.01 10.58
C MET A 69 8.98 -1.98 9.93
N LEU A 70 10.06 -1.59 10.62
CA LEU A 70 11.07 -0.67 10.08
C LEU A 70 11.74 -1.24 8.83
N GLY A 71 12.08 -2.54 8.83
CA GLY A 71 12.64 -3.22 7.66
C GLY A 71 11.69 -3.20 6.46
N LEU A 72 10.40 -3.47 6.68
CA LEU A 72 9.38 -3.41 5.64
C LEU A 72 9.16 -1.98 5.12
N LEU A 73 9.11 -0.98 6.02
CA LEU A 73 8.98 0.42 5.65
C LEU A 73 10.18 0.87 4.80
N ALA A 74 11.40 0.54 5.23
CA ALA A 74 12.61 0.84 4.47
C ALA A 74 12.59 0.15 3.10
N THR A 75 12.16 -1.12 3.04
CA THR A 75 12.02 -1.86 1.78
C THR A 75 11.04 -1.16 0.83
N VAL A 76 9.88 -0.72 1.32
CA VAL A 76 8.90 0.02 0.51
C VAL A 76 9.47 1.33 0.00
N LEU A 77 10.15 2.12 0.85
CA LEU A 77 10.77 3.38 0.43
C LEU A 77 11.88 3.16 -0.60
N CYS A 78 12.72 2.13 -0.43
CA CYS A 78 13.75 1.75 -1.38
C CYS A 78 13.17 1.28 -2.72
N LEU A 79 12.12 0.45 -2.69
CA LEU A 79 11.40 0.03 -3.90
C LEU A 79 10.79 1.24 -4.62
N MET A 80 10.17 2.16 -3.88
CA MET A 80 9.60 3.38 -4.45
C MET A 80 10.68 4.25 -5.09
N GLY A 81 11.78 4.52 -4.38
CA GLY A 81 12.92 5.27 -4.90
C GLY A 81 13.50 4.63 -6.16
N SER A 82 13.58 3.30 -6.19
CA SER A 82 14.04 2.54 -7.36
C SER A 82 13.08 2.68 -8.54
N ILE A 83 11.77 2.58 -8.31
CA ILE A 83 10.73 2.76 -9.35
C ILE A 83 10.79 4.18 -9.91
N VAL A 84 10.90 5.20 -9.06
CA VAL A 84 11.03 6.60 -9.46
C VAL A 84 12.28 6.81 -10.30
N PHE A 85 13.43 6.34 -9.82
CA PHE A 85 14.70 6.48 -10.50
C PHE A 85 14.69 5.77 -11.88
N LEU A 86 14.22 4.52 -11.92
CA LEU A 86 14.12 3.74 -13.15
C LEU A 86 13.10 4.36 -14.13
N SER A 87 11.98 4.87 -13.62
CA SER A 87 10.96 5.55 -14.42
C SER A 87 11.50 6.81 -15.09
N VAL A 88 12.27 7.62 -14.36
CA VAL A 88 12.85 8.85 -14.90
C VAL A 88 14.01 8.55 -15.85
N ARG A 89 14.81 7.51 -15.57
CA ARG A 89 16.03 7.22 -16.32
C ARG A 89 15.82 6.35 -17.56
N CYS A 90 14.93 5.35 -17.51
CA CYS A 90 14.74 4.39 -18.59
C CYS A 90 13.55 4.69 -19.50
N PHE A 91 12.51 5.38 -19.01
CA PHE A 91 11.25 5.51 -19.75
C PHE A 91 10.98 6.93 -20.28
N ASN A 92 10.67 7.01 -21.58
CA ASN A 92 10.11 8.19 -22.22
C ASN A 92 8.74 8.55 -21.59
N SER A 93 8.36 9.84 -21.65
CA SER A 93 7.21 10.40 -20.91
C SER A 93 5.89 9.61 -21.08
N ASN A 94 5.61 9.10 -22.29
CA ASN A 94 4.39 8.32 -22.57
C ASN A 94 4.43 6.90 -21.96
N VAL A 95 5.55 6.19 -22.10
CA VAL A 95 5.70 4.82 -21.58
C VAL A 95 5.75 4.82 -20.05
N ARG A 96 6.37 5.86 -19.46
CA ARG A 96 6.38 6.09 -18.02
C ARG A 96 4.96 6.20 -17.45
N ARG A 97 4.09 6.98 -18.10
CA ARG A 97 2.70 7.20 -17.67
C ARG A 97 1.89 5.89 -17.70
N MET A 98 2.01 5.09 -18.76
CA MET A 98 1.36 3.78 -18.86
C MET A 98 1.86 2.79 -17.81
N PHE A 99 3.19 2.68 -17.63
CA PHE A 99 3.78 1.72 -16.70
C PHE A 99 3.41 2.02 -15.24
N VAL A 100 3.54 3.28 -14.81
CA VAL A 100 3.18 3.70 -13.46
C VAL A 100 1.66 3.61 -13.24
N GLY A 101 0.86 3.94 -14.26
CA GLY A 101 -0.59 3.77 -14.22
C GLY A 101 -1.01 2.31 -14.02
N PHE A 102 -0.38 1.37 -14.74
CA PHE A 102 -0.64 -0.06 -14.58
C PHE A 102 -0.30 -0.56 -13.16
N LEU A 103 0.85 -0.15 -12.62
CA LEU A 103 1.24 -0.46 -11.24
C LEU A 103 0.25 0.10 -10.21
N SER A 104 -0.25 1.32 -10.41
CA SER A 104 -1.26 1.93 -9.55
C SER A 104 -2.58 1.15 -9.60
N CYS A 105 -3.06 0.79 -10.79
CA CYS A 105 -4.29 0.00 -10.93
C CYS A 105 -4.14 -1.39 -10.29
N ALA A 106 -3.03 -2.08 -10.53
CA ALA A 106 -2.76 -3.39 -9.93
C ALA A 106 -2.72 -3.31 -8.40
N SER A 107 -2.11 -2.26 -7.85
CA SER A 107 -2.01 -2.03 -6.40
C SER A 107 -3.38 -1.73 -5.77
N LEU A 108 -4.21 -0.91 -6.44
CA LEU A 108 -5.59 -0.65 -6.04
C LEU A 108 -6.43 -1.94 -6.02
N ILE A 109 -6.36 -2.75 -7.09
CA ILE A 109 -7.09 -4.03 -7.18
C ILE A 109 -6.67 -4.98 -6.07
N SER A 110 -5.36 -5.06 -5.77
CA SER A 110 -4.84 -5.89 -4.67
C SER A 110 -5.41 -5.46 -3.32
N MET A 111 -5.63 -4.16 -3.10
CA MET A 111 -6.20 -3.63 -1.86
C MET A 111 -7.69 -4.01 -1.69
N PHE A 112 -8.45 -4.13 -2.80
CA PHE A 112 -9.83 -4.60 -2.80
C PHE A 112 -9.98 -6.11 -2.55
N ALA A 113 -8.90 -6.90 -2.61
CA ALA A 113 -8.95 -8.32 -2.27
C ALA A 113 -9.29 -8.55 -0.78
N SER A 114 -8.91 -7.62 0.10
CA SER A 114 -9.17 -7.70 1.54
C SER A 114 -10.68 -7.68 1.91
N PRO A 115 -11.49 -6.73 1.43
CA PRO A 115 -12.94 -6.75 1.68
C PRO A 115 -13.65 -7.93 0.99
N LEU A 116 -13.17 -8.39 -0.16
CA LEU A 116 -13.74 -9.54 -0.87
C LEU A 116 -13.58 -10.84 -0.06
N PHE A 117 -12.42 -11.02 0.58
CA PHE A 117 -12.19 -12.14 1.49
C PHE A 117 -13.16 -12.14 2.68
N ILE A 118 -13.51 -10.96 3.20
CA ILE A 118 -14.46 -10.81 4.31
C ILE A 118 -15.88 -11.14 3.85
N MET A 119 -16.31 -10.67 2.67
CA MET A 119 -17.63 -11.01 2.12
C MET A 119 -17.78 -12.51 1.83
N VAL A 120 -16.76 -13.15 1.27
CA VAL A 120 -16.75 -14.61 1.01
C VAL A 120 -16.78 -15.39 2.33
N LYS A 121 -15.99 -14.97 3.34
CA LYS A 121 -16.08 -15.56 4.68
C LYS A 121 -17.45 -15.39 5.30
N PHE A 122 -18.07 -14.22 5.19
CA PHE A 122 -19.40 -13.97 5.73
C PHE A 122 -20.46 -14.87 5.08
N ASN A 123 -20.39 -15.05 3.76
CA ASN A 123 -21.30 -15.94 3.03
C ASN A 123 -21.13 -17.41 3.46
N GLN A 124 -19.89 -17.88 3.66
CA GLN A 124 -19.66 -19.23 4.19
C GLN A 124 -20.06 -19.38 5.67
N SER A 125 -19.82 -18.36 6.50
CA SER A 125 -20.22 -18.36 7.91
C SER A 125 -21.74 -18.44 8.06
N SER A 126 -22.46 -17.70 7.21
CA SER A 126 -23.92 -17.71 7.19
C SER A 126 -24.44 -19.08 6.73
N LEU A 127 -23.85 -19.69 5.71
CA LEU A 127 -24.28 -20.99 5.19
C LEU A 127 -24.05 -22.15 6.19
N VAL A 128 -23.01 -22.05 7.04
CA VAL A 128 -22.72 -23.03 8.11
C VAL A 128 -23.64 -22.86 9.34
N ILE A 129 -24.25 -21.69 9.54
CA ILE A 129 -25.23 -21.47 10.63
C ILE A 129 -26.63 -22.01 10.27
N PHE A 130 -26.92 -22.22 8.98
CA PHE A 130 -28.22 -22.70 8.48
C PHE A 130 -28.23 -24.20 8.08
N THR A 131 -27.18 -24.97 8.41
CA THR A 131 -27.15 -26.45 8.27
C THR A 131 -26.97 -27.09 9.64
#